data_AF-A0A4R8DPR2-F1
#
_entry.id   AF-A0A4R8DPR2-F1
#
_cell.length_a   1.000
_cell.length_b   1.000
_cell.length_c   1.000
_cell.angle_alpha   90.00
_cell.angle_beta   90.00
_cell.angle_gamma   90.00
#
_symmetry.space_group_name_H-M   'P 1'
#
loop_
_entity.id
_entity.type
_entity.pdbx_description
1 polymer ?
#
loop_
_entity_poly.entity_id
_entity_poly.type
_entity_poly.pdbx_seq_one_letter_code
_entity_poly.pdbx_strand_id
1 'polypeptide(L)'
;MTRFNPRTPAVLALLLAVAALRVIFSTDPHLSPLAVFTPIGAMALFGGACFSNRVKAFGWPLLTLWISDLLLDRFVFYGHWRLFYENFYWTYGAFALMVVTGRLLLRKVTVTRVLLATVLSVLIHWIVTDFGVWLEGTMYPKTGAGFVECLVAAIPYERFVLAGTLVYGTILFGSFAWMNRHHRALQPAIQ
;
A
#
# COMPACT_ATOMS: atom_id res chain seq x y z
N MET A 1 11.06 -4.84 -31.92
CA MET A 1 9.61 -4.99 -31.69
C MET A 1 9.39 -5.58 -30.31
N THR A 2 9.04 -4.74 -29.33
CA THR A 2 8.77 -5.14 -27.95
C THR A 2 7.52 -6.03 -27.92
N ARG A 3 7.66 -7.30 -27.52
CA ARG A 3 6.51 -8.20 -27.37
C ARG A 3 5.53 -7.59 -26.36
N PHE A 4 4.30 -7.32 -26.78
CA PHE A 4 3.24 -6.80 -25.91
C PHE A 4 2.92 -7.87 -24.86
N ASN A 5 3.47 -7.72 -23.66
CA ASN A 5 3.17 -8.61 -22.55
C ASN A 5 1.89 -8.06 -21.88
N PRO A 6 0.74 -8.75 -21.94
CA PRO A 6 -0.54 -8.24 -21.43
C PRO A 6 -0.53 -7.90 -19.93
N ARG A 7 0.48 -8.38 -19.19
CA ARG A 7 0.69 -8.06 -17.77
C ARG A 7 1.19 -6.64 -17.54
N THR A 8 2.01 -6.10 -18.45
CA THR A 8 2.58 -4.75 -18.34
C THR A 8 1.55 -3.63 -18.46
N PRO A 9 0.65 -3.60 -19.45
CA PRO A 9 -0.38 -2.55 -19.55
C PRO A 9 -1.38 -2.62 -18.39
N ALA A 10 -1.71 -3.81 -17.89
CA ALA A 10 -2.59 -3.96 -16.71
C ALA A 10 -1.96 -3.34 -15.45
N VAL A 11 -0.67 -3.57 -15.24
CA VAL A 11 0.09 -2.94 -14.16
C VAL A 11 0.11 -1.42 -14.32
N LEU A 12 0.41 -0.90 -15.51
CA LEU A 12 0.42 0.53 -15.77
C LEU A 12 -0.96 1.15 -15.56
N ALA A 13 -2.02 0.49 -15.98
CA ALA A 13 -3.40 0.92 -15.74
C ALA A 13 -3.72 0.98 -14.25
N LEU A 14 -3.31 -0.04 -13.46
CA LEU A 14 -3.48 -0.02 -12.00
C LEU A 14 -2.72 1.15 -11.37
N LEU A 15 -1.46 1.36 -11.77
CA LEU A 15 -0.64 2.48 -11.28
C LEU A 15 -1.32 3.83 -11.53
N LEU A 16 -1.79 4.05 -12.76
CA LEU A 16 -2.48 5.27 -13.15
C LEU A 16 -3.81 5.44 -12.43
N ALA A 17 -4.56 4.35 -12.23
CA ALA A 17 -5.81 4.38 -11.47
C ALA A 17 -5.57 4.77 -10.00
N VAL A 18 -4.55 4.20 -9.36
CA VAL A 18 -4.16 4.57 -7.98
C VAL A 18 -3.79 6.04 -7.90
N ALA A 19 -2.94 6.51 -8.81
CA ALA A 19 -2.54 7.91 -8.82
C ALA A 19 -3.73 8.85 -9.09
N ALA A 20 -4.60 8.52 -10.04
CA ALA A 20 -5.78 9.31 -10.34
C ALA A 20 -6.74 9.39 -9.14
N LEU A 21 -7.03 8.26 -8.48
CA LEU A 21 -7.87 8.24 -7.27
C LEU A 21 -7.26 9.10 -6.16
N ARG A 22 -5.95 8.96 -5.92
CA ARG A 22 -5.23 9.78 -4.93
C ARG A 22 -5.33 11.26 -5.25
N VAL A 23 -5.12 11.66 -6.51
CA VAL A 23 -5.22 13.06 -6.95
C VAL A 23 -6.64 13.58 -6.77
N ILE A 24 -7.66 12.88 -7.28
CA ILE A 24 -9.07 13.31 -7.23
C ILE A 24 -9.56 13.48 -5.79
N PHE A 25 -9.21 12.56 -4.89
CA PHE A 25 -9.70 12.64 -3.51
C PHE A 25 -8.86 13.58 -2.64
N SER A 26 -7.63 13.91 -3.03
CA SER A 26 -6.79 14.85 -2.26
C SER A 26 -7.12 16.32 -2.57
N THR A 27 -7.88 16.63 -3.63
CA THR A 27 -8.24 18.02 -3.95
C THR A 27 -9.33 18.60 -3.07
N ASP A 28 -10.15 17.76 -2.42
CA ASP A 28 -11.21 18.18 -1.50
C ASP A 28 -10.85 17.75 -0.07
N PRO A 29 -10.71 18.68 0.90
CA PRO A 29 -10.42 18.36 2.29
C PRO A 29 -11.40 17.34 2.91
N HIS A 30 -12.69 17.40 2.55
CA HIS A 30 -13.71 16.49 3.07
C HIS A 30 -13.56 15.06 2.53
N LEU A 31 -12.98 14.91 1.33
CA LEU A 31 -12.74 13.62 0.69
C LEU A 31 -11.31 13.13 0.87
N SER A 32 -10.42 13.94 1.45
CA SER A 32 -9.01 13.60 1.63
C SER A 32 -8.76 12.25 2.33
N PRO A 33 -9.57 11.78 3.30
CA PRO A 33 -9.39 10.43 3.87
C PRO A 33 -9.62 9.31 2.86
N LEU A 34 -10.41 9.52 1.81
CA LEU A 34 -10.60 8.52 0.75
C LEU A 34 -9.37 8.39 -0.15
N ALA A 35 -8.47 9.38 -0.17
CA ALA A 35 -7.26 9.30 -0.96
C ALA A 35 -6.35 8.15 -0.53
N VAL A 36 -6.44 7.66 0.72
CA VAL A 36 -5.66 6.51 1.18
C VAL A 36 -6.35 5.17 0.98
N PHE A 37 -7.61 5.15 0.49
CA PHE A 37 -8.30 3.94 0.06
C PHE A 37 -7.70 3.42 -1.27
N THR A 38 -6.56 2.74 -1.17
CA THR A 38 -5.75 2.31 -2.31
C THR A 38 -5.31 0.86 -2.16
N PRO A 39 -4.91 0.19 -3.27
CA PRO A 39 -4.38 -1.17 -3.22
C PRO A 39 -2.96 -1.25 -2.66
N ILE A 40 -2.28 -0.14 -2.33
CA ILE A 40 -0.84 -0.14 -1.98
C ILE A 40 -0.57 -1.02 -0.75
N GLY A 41 -1.40 -0.92 0.29
CA GLY A 41 -1.29 -1.76 1.49
C GLY A 41 -1.51 -3.25 1.20
N ALA A 42 -2.48 -3.56 0.33
CA ALA A 42 -2.73 -4.92 -0.13
C ALA A 42 -1.56 -5.46 -0.98
N MET A 43 -0.98 -4.63 -1.85
CA MET A 43 0.20 -4.96 -2.65
C MET A 43 1.41 -5.23 -1.77
N ALA A 44 1.56 -4.51 -0.65
CA ALA A 44 2.63 -4.77 0.31
C ALA A 44 2.51 -6.18 0.91
N LEU A 45 1.35 -6.53 1.45
CA LEU A 45 1.09 -7.86 2.00
C LEU A 45 1.21 -8.97 0.95
N PHE A 46 0.59 -8.77 -0.22
CA PHE A 46 0.62 -9.71 -1.33
C PHE A 46 2.03 -9.92 -1.86
N GLY A 47 2.79 -8.83 -2.04
CA GLY A 47 4.17 -8.87 -2.51
C GLY A 47 5.07 -9.64 -1.56
N GLY A 48 4.91 -9.42 -0.24
CA GLY A 48 5.61 -10.17 0.79
C GLY A 48 5.27 -11.67 0.80
N ALA A 49 4.00 -12.01 0.60
CA ALA A 49 3.49 -13.37 0.64
C ALA A 49 3.83 -14.20 -0.61
N CYS A 50 3.70 -13.60 -1.80
CA CYS A 50 3.70 -14.33 -3.08
C CYS A 50 5.04 -14.28 -3.83
N PHE A 51 5.86 -13.24 -3.64
CA PHE A 51 7.15 -13.15 -4.34
C PHE A 51 8.31 -13.72 -3.52
N SER A 52 8.99 -14.73 -4.07
CA SER A 52 10.23 -15.27 -3.51
C SER A 52 11.38 -14.25 -3.56
N ASN A 53 11.51 -13.55 -4.70
CA ASN A 53 12.52 -12.51 -4.91
C ASN A 53 12.18 -11.24 -4.10
N ARG A 54 13.10 -10.83 -3.21
CA ARG A 54 12.96 -9.65 -2.36
C ARG A 54 12.78 -8.36 -3.18
N VAL A 55 13.55 -8.17 -4.24
CA VAL A 55 13.47 -6.97 -5.09
C VAL A 55 12.06 -6.79 -5.65
N LYS A 56 11.41 -7.88 -6.07
CA LYS A 56 10.03 -7.82 -6.56
C LYS A 56 9.02 -7.60 -5.43
N ALA A 57 9.20 -8.27 -4.29
CA ALA A 57 8.32 -8.15 -3.13
C ALA A 57 8.19 -6.70 -2.63
N PHE A 58 9.33 -5.99 -2.54
CA PHE A 58 9.37 -4.59 -2.10
C PHE A 58 9.14 -3.61 -3.25
N GLY A 59 9.69 -3.90 -4.43
CA GLY A 59 9.67 -2.98 -5.56
C GLY A 59 8.27 -2.65 -6.04
N TRP A 60 7.37 -3.64 -6.13
CA TRP A 60 6.01 -3.41 -6.61
C TRP A 60 5.23 -2.37 -5.80
N PRO A 61 4.98 -2.57 -4.49
CA PRO A 61 4.23 -1.61 -3.69
C PRO A 61 4.94 -0.25 -3.58
N LEU A 62 6.27 -0.23 -3.43
CA LEU A 62 7.02 1.02 -3.25
C LEU A 62 7.12 1.84 -4.54
N LEU A 63 7.24 1.20 -5.71
CA LEU A 63 7.19 1.91 -6.99
C LEU A 63 5.80 2.47 -7.26
N THR A 64 4.74 1.74 -6.91
CA THR A 64 3.38 2.25 -7.01
C THR A 64 3.18 3.49 -6.15
N LEU A 65 3.60 3.41 -4.89
CA LEU A 65 3.56 4.55 -3.97
C LEU A 65 4.32 5.74 -4.56
N TRP A 66 5.57 5.54 -4.96
CA TRP A 66 6.43 6.58 -5.49
C TRP A 66 5.89 7.27 -6.73
N ILE A 67 5.44 6.53 -7.74
CA ILE A 67 4.87 7.13 -8.95
C ILE A 67 3.61 7.93 -8.61
N SER A 68 2.77 7.43 -7.70
CA SER A 68 1.57 8.16 -7.29
C SER A 68 1.89 9.42 -6.47
N ASP A 69 2.97 9.42 -5.69
CA ASP A 69 3.45 10.61 -4.97
C ASP A 69 4.00 11.67 -5.94
N LEU A 70 4.75 11.28 -6.99
CA LEU A 70 5.21 12.23 -8.03
C LEU A 70 4.03 12.99 -8.68
N LEU A 71 2.93 12.28 -8.90
CA LEU A 71 1.72 12.84 -9.52
C LEU A 71 0.96 13.73 -8.52
N LEU A 72 0.86 13.33 -7.25
CA LEU A 72 0.30 14.19 -6.20
C LEU A 72 1.09 15.48 -6.02
N ASP A 73 2.41 15.40 -5.97
CA ASP A 73 3.27 16.58 -5.83
C ASP A 73 3.10 17.54 -7.01
N ARG A 74 3.01 17.00 -8.23
CA ARG A 74 2.81 17.80 -9.44
C ARG A 74 1.41 18.42 -9.54
N PHE A 75 0.35 17.66 -9.27
CA PHE A 75 -1.02 18.06 -9.59
C PHE A 75 -1.83 18.60 -8.42
N VAL A 76 -1.42 18.33 -7.17
CA VAL A 76 -2.17 18.70 -5.97
C VAL A 76 -1.38 19.62 -5.04
N PHE A 77 -0.18 19.21 -4.62
CA PHE A 77 0.50 19.86 -3.48
C PHE A 77 1.46 20.99 -3.86
N TYR A 78 2.34 20.78 -4.84
CA TYR A 78 3.48 21.69 -5.09
C TYR A 78 3.51 22.29 -6.50
N GLY A 79 2.76 21.75 -7.46
CA GLY A 79 2.72 22.24 -8.84
C GLY A 79 3.96 21.87 -9.69
N HIS A 80 4.94 21.16 -9.13
CA HIS A 80 6.17 20.77 -9.80
C HIS A 80 6.57 19.33 -9.45
N TRP A 81 7.40 18.72 -10.30
CA TRP A 81 7.89 17.36 -10.07
C TRP A 81 8.92 17.37 -8.95
N ARG A 82 8.61 16.74 -7.82
CA ARG A 82 9.57 16.43 -6.75
C ARG A 82 9.77 14.92 -6.73
N LEU A 83 11.02 14.48 -6.68
CA LEU A 83 11.33 13.04 -6.63
C LEU A 83 10.96 12.42 -5.28
N PHE A 84 11.13 13.18 -4.21
CA PHE A 84 10.78 12.79 -2.85
C PHE A 84 10.32 14.03 -2.08
N TYR A 85 9.19 13.92 -1.39
CA TYR A 85 8.71 14.93 -0.45
C TYR A 85 9.47 14.82 0.88
N GLU A 86 9.36 15.85 1.72
CA GLU A 86 10.00 15.85 3.04
C GLU A 86 9.44 14.73 3.91
N ASN A 87 10.30 14.08 4.69
CA ASN A 87 9.90 13.00 5.60
C ASN A 87 9.28 11.74 4.93
N PHE A 88 9.41 11.59 3.60
CA PHE A 88 8.90 10.43 2.85
C PHE A 88 9.34 9.07 3.42
N TYR A 89 10.53 9.02 4.01
CA TYR A 89 11.12 7.78 4.52
C TYR A 89 10.26 7.12 5.63
N TRP A 90 9.43 7.87 6.36
CA TRP A 90 8.48 7.30 7.32
C TRP A 90 7.40 6.46 6.63
N THR A 91 6.73 7.03 5.64
CA THR A 91 5.71 6.34 4.84
C THR A 91 6.28 5.15 4.09
N TYR A 92 7.44 5.31 3.45
CA TYR A 92 8.07 4.23 2.69
C TYR A 92 8.59 3.12 3.62
N GLY A 93 9.12 3.49 4.79
CA GLY A 93 9.50 2.56 5.83
C GLY A 93 8.31 1.75 6.36
N ALA A 94 7.17 2.41 6.60
CA ALA A 94 5.92 1.76 6.97
C ALA A 94 5.49 0.71 5.94
N PHE A 95 5.39 1.07 4.65
CA PHE A 95 5.02 0.11 3.62
C PHE A 95 6.05 -1.02 3.45
N ALA A 96 7.34 -0.75 3.63
CA ALA A 96 8.37 -1.79 3.64
C ALA A 96 8.16 -2.77 4.81
N LEU A 97 7.79 -2.29 6.00
CA LEU A 97 7.46 -3.13 7.15
C LEU A 97 6.15 -3.92 6.94
N MET A 98 5.18 -3.36 6.21
CA MET A 98 4.00 -4.12 5.78
C MET A 98 4.38 -5.28 4.84
N VAL A 99 5.34 -5.07 3.91
CA VAL A 99 5.87 -6.16 3.08
C VAL A 99 6.52 -7.25 3.93
N VAL A 100 7.31 -6.86 4.93
CA VAL A 100 7.92 -7.80 5.90
C VAL A 100 6.83 -8.59 6.63
N THR A 101 5.76 -7.91 7.08
CA THR A 101 4.62 -8.54 7.73
C THR A 101 3.97 -9.60 6.85
N GLY A 102 3.70 -9.27 5.57
CA GLY A 102 3.19 -10.24 4.59
C GLY A 102 4.13 -11.44 4.44
N ARG A 103 5.43 -11.20 4.32
CA ARG A 103 6.44 -12.27 4.17
C ARG A 103 6.56 -13.19 5.38
N LEU A 104 6.39 -12.68 6.60
CA LEU A 104 6.52 -13.46 7.82
C LEU A 104 5.22 -14.20 8.17
N LEU A 105 4.08 -13.52 8.14
CA LEU A 105 2.80 -14.08 8.60
C LEU A 105 2.12 -14.94 7.52
N LEU A 106 2.29 -14.59 6.25
CA LEU A 106 1.59 -15.22 5.12
C LEU A 106 2.41 -16.28 4.38
N ARG A 107 3.44 -16.85 5.02
CA ARG A 107 4.12 -18.07 4.51
C ARG A 107 3.14 -19.22 4.24
N LYS A 108 2.05 -19.27 5.01
CA LYS A 108 0.85 -20.07 4.74
C LYS A 108 -0.33 -19.11 4.64
N VAL A 109 -0.97 -19.04 3.48
CA VAL A 109 -2.12 -18.14 3.27
C VAL A 109 -3.38 -18.82 3.80
N THR A 110 -3.95 -18.26 4.86
CA THR A 110 -5.24 -18.66 5.45
C THR A 110 -6.02 -17.40 5.80
N VAL A 111 -7.35 -17.47 5.86
CA VAL A 111 -8.20 -16.31 6.16
C VAL A 111 -7.76 -15.61 7.45
N THR A 112 -7.57 -16.38 8.53
CA THR A 112 -7.12 -15.86 9.83
C THR A 112 -5.78 -15.13 9.73
N ARG A 113 -4.80 -15.71 9.03
CA ARG A 113 -3.47 -15.09 8.87
C ARG A 113 -3.53 -13.83 8.02
N VAL A 114 -4.37 -13.80 6.99
CA VAL A 114 -4.58 -12.59 6.16
C VAL A 114 -5.18 -11.48 7.01
N LEU A 115 -6.25 -11.75 7.77
CA LEU A 115 -6.85 -10.75 8.66
C LEU A 115 -5.85 -10.23 9.70
N LEU A 116 -5.08 -11.12 10.35
CA LEU A 116 -4.05 -10.72 11.31
C LEU A 116 -2.94 -9.89 10.66
N ALA A 117 -2.45 -10.29 9.48
CA ALA A 117 -1.42 -9.56 8.75
C ALA A 117 -1.91 -8.18 8.31
N THR A 118 -3.18 -8.07 7.91
CA THR A 118 -3.82 -6.79 7.57
C THR A 118 -3.90 -5.86 8.78
N VAL A 119 -4.46 -6.32 9.90
CA VAL A 119 -4.55 -5.49 11.12
C VAL A 119 -3.16 -5.05 11.57
N LEU A 120 -2.20 -5.98 11.65
CA LEU A 120 -0.83 -5.65 12.05
C LEU A 120 -0.16 -4.66 11.08
N SER A 121 -0.39 -4.79 9.78
CA SER A 121 0.18 -3.89 8.77
C SER A 121 -0.40 -2.48 8.85
N VAL A 122 -1.70 -2.36 9.12
CA VAL A 122 -2.35 -1.06 9.34
C VAL A 122 -1.83 -0.41 10.62
N LEU A 123 -1.67 -1.18 11.71
CA LEU A 123 -1.08 -0.65 12.95
C LEU A 123 0.37 -0.19 12.74
N ILE A 124 1.16 -0.94 11.97
CA ILE A 124 2.51 -0.54 11.58
C ILE A 124 2.47 0.76 10.78
N HIS A 125 1.58 0.86 9.79
CA HIS A 125 1.42 2.08 9.00
C HIS A 125 1.11 3.27 9.90
N TRP A 126 0.00 3.18 10.64
CA TRP A 126 -0.47 4.21 11.56
C TRP A 126 0.62 4.68 12.53
N ILE A 127 1.27 3.76 13.25
CA ILE A 127 2.27 4.15 14.25
C ILE A 127 3.49 4.78 13.60
N VAL A 128 3.99 4.22 12.49
CA VAL A 128 5.25 4.67 11.89
C VAL A 128 5.09 6.00 11.14
N THR A 129 3.99 6.19 10.41
CA THR A 129 3.74 7.46 9.70
C THR A 129 3.49 8.61 10.66
N ASP A 130 2.65 8.39 11.67
CA ASP A 130 2.29 9.42 12.65
C ASP A 130 3.42 9.74 13.60
N PHE A 131 4.29 8.77 13.88
CA PHE A 131 5.52 9.05 14.62
C PHE A 131 6.42 10.04 13.86
N GLY A 132 6.48 9.94 12.53
CA GLY A 132 7.18 10.91 11.69
C GLY A 132 6.60 12.32 11.79
N VAL A 133 5.27 12.43 11.70
CA VAL A 133 4.53 13.71 11.82
C VAL A 133 4.74 14.33 13.21
N TRP A 134 4.61 13.53 14.26
CA TRP A 134 4.82 13.98 15.63
C TRP A 134 6.27 14.44 15.89
N LEU A 135 7.27 13.73 15.34
CA LEU A 135 8.67 14.08 15.48
C LEU A 135 9.04 15.39 14.77
N GLU A 136 8.32 15.78 13.72
CA GLU A 136 8.51 17.07 13.07
C GLU A 136 8.25 18.21 14.07
N GLY A 137 7.17 18.08 14.86
CA GLY A 137 6.80 19.00 15.93
C GLY A 137 6.22 20.34 15.46
N THR A 138 5.78 20.39 14.20
CA THR A 138 5.13 21.55 13.59
C THR A 138 3.62 21.58 13.89
N MET A 139 2.96 20.42 13.85
CA MET A 139 1.50 20.29 14.10
C MET A 139 1.15 19.84 15.53
N TYR A 140 1.99 19.01 16.15
CA TYR A 140 1.73 18.45 17.49
C TYR A 140 2.92 18.69 18.42
N PRO A 141 2.69 18.97 19.72
CA PRO A 141 3.77 19.08 20.69
C PRO A 141 4.55 17.76 20.81
N LYS A 142 5.88 17.84 20.93
CA LYS A 142 6.77 16.67 21.12
C LYS A 142 6.68 16.08 22.54
N THR A 143 5.46 15.73 22.94
CA THR A 143 5.10 15.09 24.21
C THR A 143 4.30 13.82 23.94
N GLY A 144 4.19 12.92 24.93
CA GLY A 144 3.36 11.72 24.78
C GLY A 144 1.88 12.03 24.49
N ALA A 145 1.35 13.11 25.07
CA ALA A 145 -0.02 13.56 24.78
C ALA A 145 -0.16 14.02 23.32
N GLY A 146 0.79 14.81 22.82
CA GLY A 146 0.79 15.23 21.41
C GLY A 146 0.91 14.06 20.42
N PHE A 147 1.59 12.98 20.79
CA PHE A 147 1.61 11.77 19.96
C PHE A 147 0.24 11.09 19.93
N VAL A 148 -0.45 11.01 21.07
CA VAL A 148 -1.83 10.47 21.13
C VAL A 148 -2.79 11.33 20.30
N GLU A 149 -2.67 12.66 20.35
CA GLU A 149 -3.45 13.57 19.51
C GLU A 149 -3.22 13.30 18.02
N CYS A 150 -1.96 13.14 17.60
CA CYS A 150 -1.60 12.78 16.22
C CYS A 150 -2.29 11.46 15.81
N LEU A 151 -2.16 10.41 16.63
CA LEU A 151 -2.78 9.12 16.35
C LEU A 151 -4.30 9.22 16.23
N VAL A 152 -4.96 9.95 17.14
CA VAL A 152 -6.42 10.14 17.11
C VAL A 152 -6.86 10.87 15.84
N ALA A 153 -6.11 11.89 15.41
CA ALA A 153 -6.39 12.63 14.18
C ALA A 153 -6.26 11.76 12.92
N ALA A 154 -5.40 10.74 12.92
CA ALA A 154 -5.20 9.83 11.80
C ALA A 154 -6.27 8.72 11.68
N ILE A 155 -7.13 8.50 12.68
CA ILE A 155 -8.16 7.45 12.67
C ILE A 155 -9.03 7.44 11.39
N PRO A 156 -9.51 8.57 10.85
CA PRO A 156 -10.29 8.58 9.62
C PRO A 156 -9.53 8.00 8.42
N TYR A 157 -8.24 8.33 8.29
CA TYR A 157 -7.37 7.83 7.23
C TYR A 157 -7.10 6.34 7.40
N GLU A 158 -6.76 5.90 8.61
CA GLU A 158 -6.42 4.50 8.87
C GLU A 158 -7.60 3.53 8.70
N ARG A 159 -8.83 4.01 8.91
CA ARG A 159 -10.04 3.24 8.55
C ARG A 159 -10.08 2.94 7.05
N PHE A 160 -9.68 3.89 6.20
CA PHE A 160 -9.61 3.70 4.76
C PHE A 160 -8.37 2.90 4.32
N VAL A 161 -7.24 3.00 5.02
CA VAL A 161 -6.08 2.12 4.82
C VAL A 161 -6.47 0.67 5.11
N LEU A 162 -7.17 0.42 6.22
CA LEU A 162 -7.69 -0.89 6.60
C LEU A 162 -8.67 -1.42 5.57
N ALA A 163 -9.69 -0.63 5.22
CA ALA A 163 -10.71 -1.02 4.26
C ALA A 163 -10.08 -1.31 2.88
N GLY A 164 -9.20 -0.44 2.39
CA GLY A 164 -8.48 -0.63 1.13
C GLY A 164 -7.63 -1.90 1.16
N THR A 165 -6.85 -2.10 2.23
CA THR A 165 -6.00 -3.28 2.38
C THR A 165 -6.83 -4.58 2.38
N LEU A 166 -8.00 -4.59 3.02
CA LEU A 166 -8.90 -5.75 3.00
C LEU A 166 -9.55 -5.97 1.63
N VAL A 167 -10.16 -4.93 1.05
CA VAL A 167 -10.89 -5.03 -0.23
C VAL A 167 -9.95 -5.45 -1.36
N TYR A 168 -8.86 -4.68 -1.54
CA TYR A 168 -7.88 -4.99 -2.58
C TYR A 168 -7.08 -6.25 -2.25
N GLY A 169 -6.88 -6.57 -0.96
CA GLY A 169 -6.27 -7.82 -0.52
C GLY A 169 -7.10 -9.02 -0.96
N THR A 170 -8.40 -9.02 -0.70
CA THR A 170 -9.32 -10.07 -1.15
C THR A 170 -9.29 -10.22 -2.68
N ILE A 171 -9.26 -9.11 -3.42
CA ILE A 171 -9.16 -9.15 -4.89
C ILE A 171 -7.83 -9.78 -5.32
N LEU A 172 -6.69 -9.35 -4.79
CA LEU A 172 -5.36 -9.85 -5.17
C LEU A 172 -5.15 -11.32 -4.79
N PHE A 173 -5.37 -11.67 -3.52
CA PHE A 173 -5.21 -13.04 -3.04
C PHE A 173 -6.26 -13.98 -3.64
N GLY A 174 -7.50 -13.51 -3.82
CA GLY A 174 -8.59 -14.26 -4.45
C GLY A 174 -8.31 -14.57 -5.92
N SER A 175 -7.90 -13.56 -6.69
CA SER A 175 -7.53 -13.73 -8.11
C SER A 175 -6.36 -14.69 -8.26
N PHE A 176 -5.33 -14.55 -7.41
CA PHE A 176 -4.17 -15.45 -7.42
C PHE A 176 -4.55 -16.90 -7.09
N ALA A 177 -5.43 -17.12 -6.09
CA ALA A 177 -5.92 -18.44 -5.74
C ALA A 177 -6.76 -19.05 -6.88
N TRP A 178 -7.61 -18.26 -7.53
CA TRP A 178 -8.43 -18.68 -8.67
C TRP A 178 -7.56 -19.10 -9.87
N MET A 179 -6.58 -18.28 -10.25
CA MET A 179 -5.65 -18.58 -11.33
C MET A 179 -4.85 -19.87 -11.08
N ASN A 180 -4.33 -20.06 -9.87
CA ASN A 180 -3.55 -21.25 -9.53
C ASN A 180 -4.37 -22.54 -9.58
N ARG A 181 -5.67 -22.48 -9.25
CA ARG A 181 -6.58 -23.64 -9.37
C ARG A 181 -6.81 -24.02 -10.83
N HIS A 182 -7.03 -23.04 -11.72
CA HIS A 182 -7.27 -23.28 -13.13
C HIS A 182 -5.99 -23.73 -13.86
N HIS A 183 -4.82 -23.18 -13.53
CA HIS A 183 -3.56 -23.64 -14.08
C HIS A 183 -3.20 -25.06 -13.64
N ARG A 184 -3.49 -25.45 -12.39
CA ARG A 184 -3.34 -26.85 -11.94
C ARG A 184 -4.34 -27.80 -12.61
N ALA A 185 -5.57 -27.36 -12.85
CA ALA A 185 -6.56 -28.15 -13.58
C ALA A 185 -6.18 -28.39 -15.05
N LEU A 186 -5.37 -27.49 -15.64
CA LEU A 186 -4.82 -27.60 -17.00
C LEU A 186 -3.49 -28.37 -17.07
N GLN A 187 -2.92 -28.79 -15.93
CA GLN A 187 -1.74 -29.68 -15.86
C GLN A 187 -2.12 -31.07 -15.30
N PRO A 188 -3.07 -31.82 -15.90
CA PRO A 188 -3.25 -33.21 -15.51
C PRO A 188 -2.00 -34.00 -15.92
N ALA A 189 -1.35 -34.59 -14.91
CA ALA A 189 -0.32 -35.62 -14.94
C ALA A 189 0.41 -35.85 -16.29
N ILE A 190 1.55 -35.18 -16.46
CA ILE A 190 2.68 -35.82 -17.14
C ILE A 190 3.62 -36.26 -16.01
N GLN A 191 3.41 -37.51 -15.57
CA GLN A 191 4.41 -38.29 -14.83
C GLN A 191 5.33 -38.96 -15.84
#